data_AF-A0A395KZ00-F1
#
_entry.id   AF-A0A395KZ00-F1
#
_cell.length_a   1.000
_cell.length_b   1.000
_cell.length_c   1.000
_cell.angle_alpha   90.00
_cell.angle_beta   90.00
_cell.angle_gamma   90.00
#
_symmetry.space_group_name_H-M   'P 1'
#
loop_
_entity.id
_entity.type
_entity.pdbx_description
1 polymer ?
#
loop_
_entity_poly.entity_id
_entity_poly.type
_entity_poly.pdbx_seq_one_letter_code
_entity_poly.pdbx_strand_id
1 'polypeptide(L)' 'MSKHTPEQRLNTQPPKPVFDVVEHCVRHSINSKEQGKLLSLLGRFASRHELETNAPLKPPRFR' A
#
# COMPACT_ATOMS: atom_id res chain seq x y z
N MET A 1 45.57 4.76 -15.36
CA MET A 1 44.78 3.52 -15.21
C MET A 1 43.37 3.89 -14.78
N SER A 2 42.44 3.97 -15.73
CA SER A 2 41.06 4.42 -15.48
C SER A 2 40.23 3.28 -14.90
N LYS A 3 39.71 3.47 -13.68
CA LYS A 3 38.82 2.50 -13.04
C LYS A 3 37.40 2.75 -13.56
N HIS A 4 36.95 1.92 -14.50
CA HIS A 4 35.52 1.82 -14.83
C HIS A 4 34.82 1.05 -13.70
N THR A 5 33.80 1.65 -13.10
CA THR A 5 32.88 0.96 -12.21
C THR A 5 31.59 0.67 -12.98
N PRO A 6 31.32 -0.59 -13.37
CA PRO A 6 29.99 -0.96 -13.83
C PRO A 6 29.16 -1.34 -12.60
N GLU A 7 28.45 -0.40 -12.00
CA GLU A 7 27.47 -0.74 -10.97
C GLU A 7 26.09 -0.30 -11.42
N GLN A 8 25.62 -1.00 -12.45
CA GLN A 8 24.21 -1.09 -12.77
C GLN A 8 23.54 -1.85 -11.61
N ARG A 9 23.25 -1.14 -10.51
CA ARG A 9 22.39 -1.58 -9.41
C ARG A 9 20.98 -1.73 -9.98
N LEU A 10 20.73 -2.80 -10.73
CA LEU A 10 19.39 -3.25 -11.03
C LEU A 10 18.75 -3.54 -9.68
N ASN A 11 17.84 -2.64 -9.30
CA ASN A 11 17.07 -2.67 -8.09
C ASN A 11 16.25 -3.97 -8.07
N THR A 12 16.84 -5.06 -7.56
CA THR A 12 16.21 -6.36 -7.32
C THR A 12 15.29 -6.30 -6.09
N GLN A 13 14.62 -5.17 -5.86
CA GLN A 13 13.58 -5.14 -4.85
C GLN A 13 12.49 -6.12 -5.28
N PRO A 14 12.14 -7.10 -4.41
CA PRO A 14 11.06 -8.01 -4.70
C PRO A 14 9.80 -7.19 -5.01
N PRO A 15 8.94 -7.65 -5.94
CA PRO A 15 7.69 -6.95 -6.23
C PRO A 15 6.95 -6.76 -4.91
N LYS A 16 6.70 -5.50 -4.55
CA LYS A 16 6.00 -5.17 -3.31
C LYS A 16 4.66 -5.91 -3.33
N PRO A 17 4.27 -6.60 -2.24
CA PRO A 17 2.99 -7.28 -2.20
C PRO A 17 1.88 -6.23 -2.39
N VAL A 18 1.11 -6.42 -3.45
CA VAL A 18 -0.10 -5.64 -3.72
C VAL A 18 -1.29 -6.35 -3.12
N PHE A 19 -2.21 -5.58 -2.56
CA PHE A 19 -3.41 -6.08 -1.90
C PHE A 19 -4.64 -5.57 -2.64
N ASP A 20 -5.65 -6.42 -2.81
CA ASP A 20 -6.96 -5.97 -3.28
C ASP A 20 -7.56 -5.06 -2.19
N VAL A 21 -7.88 -3.82 -2.59
CA VAL A 21 -8.39 -2.79 -1.69
C VAL A 21 -9.70 -3.24 -1.03
N VAL A 22 -10.57 -3.93 -1.77
CA VAL A 22 -11.84 -4.47 -1.26
C VAL A 22 -11.59 -5.52 -0.21
N GLU A 23 -10.73 -6.50 -0.51
CA GLU A 23 -10.42 -7.58 0.42
C GLU A 23 -9.80 -7.03 1.72
N HIS A 24 -8.90 -6.05 1.60
CA HIS A 24 -8.31 -5.38 2.74
C HIS A 24 -9.36 -4.65 3.58
N CYS A 25 -10.27 -3.91 2.94
CA CYS A 25 -11.35 -3.20 3.63
C CYS A 25 -12.27 -4.15 4.39
N VAL A 26 -12.66 -5.27 3.77
CA VAL A 26 -13.50 -6.31 4.40
C VAL A 26 -12.78 -6.91 5.61
N ARG A 27 -11.51 -7.27 5.48
CA ARG A 27 -10.70 -7.83 6.59
C ARG A 27 -10.55 -6.86 7.76
N HIS A 28 -10.46 -5.57 7.48
CA HIS A 28 -10.26 -4.52 8.49
C HIS A 28 -11.57 -3.87 8.98
N SER A 29 -12.74 -4.38 8.57
CA SER A 29 -14.05 -3.78 8.89
C SER A 29 -14.14 -2.29 8.53
N ILE A 30 -13.54 -1.91 7.40
CA ILE A 30 -13.61 -0.56 6.85
C ILE A 30 -14.99 -0.37 6.21
N ASN A 31 -15.63 0.76 6.50
CA ASN A 31 -16.96 1.09 5.98
C ASN A 31 -16.94 1.24 4.45
N SER A 32 -18.03 0.86 3.78
CA SER A 32 -18.19 0.94 2.32
C SER A 32 -17.93 2.33 1.75
N LYS A 33 -18.21 3.41 2.52
CA LYS A 33 -17.88 4.79 2.13
C LYS A 33 -16.37 5.04 2.02
N GLU A 34 -15.60 4.51 2.97
CA GLU A 34 -14.14 4.62 2.99
C GLU A 34 -13.51 3.68 1.96
N GLN A 35 -14.09 2.48 1.78
CA GLN A 35 -13.72 1.58 0.70
C GLN A 35 -13.85 2.24 -0.68
N GLY A 36 -14.96 2.94 -0.94
CA GLY A 36 -15.16 3.68 -2.20
C GLY A 36 -14.13 4.78 -2.42
N LYS A 37 -13.76 5.50 -1.36
CA LYS A 37 -12.67 6.49 -1.41
C LYS A 37 -11.32 5.84 -1.70
N LEU A 38 -10.99 4.75 -1.01
CA LEU A 38 -9.74 4.01 -1.22
C LEU A 38 -9.65 3.45 -2.64
N LEU A 39 -10.74 2.90 -3.16
CA LEU A 39 -10.83 2.45 -4.56
C LEU A 39 -10.66 3.60 -5.55
N SER A 40 -11.25 4.77 -5.27
CA SER A 40 -11.12 5.93 -6.15
C SER A 40 -9.72 6.55 -6.10
N LEU A 41 -9.01 6.42 -4.99
CA LEU A 41 -7.69 7.03 -4.78
C LEU A 41 -6.54 6.11 -5.22
N LEU A 42 -6.60 4.83 -4.83
CA LEU A 42 -5.54 3.85 -5.02
C LEU A 42 -5.83 2.87 -6.17
N GLY A 43 -7.09 2.78 -6.60
CA GLY A 43 -7.53 1.78 -7.59
C GLY A 43 -7.90 0.44 -6.95
N ARG A 44 -7.88 -0.63 -7.76
CA ARG A 44 -8.26 -1.98 -7.30
C ARG A 44 -7.20 -2.62 -6.41
N PHE A 45 -5.92 -2.33 -6.68
CA PHE A 45 -4.78 -2.91 -6.00
C PHE A 45 -3.91 -1.81 -5.44
N ALA A 46 -3.50 -1.94 -4.19
CA ALA A 46 -2.67 -0.96 -3.50
C ALA A 46 -1.58 -1.64 -2.69
N SER A 47 -0.47 -0.95 -2.49
CA SER A 47 0.59 -1.42 -1.58
C SER A 47 0.10 -1.37 -0.13
N ARG A 48 0.67 -2.20 0.74
CA ARG A 48 0.38 -2.15 2.19
C ARG A 48 0.55 -0.74 2.77
N HIS A 49 1.63 -0.05 2.40
CA HIS A 49 1.89 1.31 2.88
C HIS A 49 0.80 2.29 2.46
N GLU A 50 0.34 2.22 1.20
CA GLU A 50 -0.72 3.08 0.69
C GLU A 50 -2.05 2.81 1.41
N LEU A 51 -2.36 1.54 1.67
CA LEU A 51 -3.52 1.17 2.46
C LEU A 51 -3.40 1.68 3.90
N GLU A 52 -2.26 1.54 4.55
CA GLU A 52 -2.06 1.99 5.94
C GLU A 52 -2.09 3.52 6.08
N THR A 53 -1.54 4.25 5.11
CA THR A 53 -1.54 5.72 5.10
C THR A 53 -2.90 6.31 4.76
N ASN A 54 -3.70 5.65 3.91
CA ASN A 54 -5.00 6.16 3.48
C ASN A 54 -6.18 5.51 4.21
N ALA A 55 -5.98 4.41 4.91
CA ALA A 55 -7.03 3.79 5.71
C ALA A 55 -7.48 4.76 6.80
N PRO A 56 -8.78 4.76 7.15
CA PRO A 56 -9.27 5.57 8.25
C PRO A 56 -8.50 5.22 9.52
N LEU A 57 -8.01 6.26 10.21
CA LEU A 57 -7.44 6.16 11.54
C LEU A 57 -8.43 5.37 12.40
N LYS A 58 -8.02 4.16 12.84
CA LYS A 58 -8.81 3.40 13.82
C LYS A 58 -9.06 4.36 14.99
N PRO A 59 -10.33 4.60 15.38
CA PRO A 59 -10.60 5.53 16.46
C PRO A 59 -9.79 5.08 17.68
N PRO A 60 -9.02 5.99 18.30
CA PRO A 60 -8.28 5.64 19.49
C PRO A 60 -9.28 5.07 20.50
N ARG A 61 -9.01 3.84 20.95
CA ARG A 61 -9.81 3.19 21.97
C ARG A 61 -9.44 3.88 23.29
N PHE A 62 -10.05 5.03 23.56
CA PHE A 62 -10.01 5.63 24.89
C PHE A 62 -10.62 4.59 25.84
N ARG A 63 -9.77 4.01 26.68
CA ARG A 63 -10.10 2.96 27.64
C ARG A 63 -10.53 3.59 28.95
#